data_AF-A0A7Y2H8C9-F1
#
_entry.id   AF-A0A7Y2H8C9-F1
#
_cell.length_a   1.000
_cell.length_b   1.000
_cell.length_c   1.000
_cell.angle_alpha   90.00
_cell.angle_beta   90.00
_cell.angle_gamma   90.00
#
_symmetry.space_group_name_H-M   'P 1'
#
loop_
_entity.id
_entity.type
_entity.pdbx_description
1 polymer ?
#
loop_
_entity_poly.entity_id
_entity_poly.type
_entity_poly.pdbx_seq_one_letter_code
_entity_poly.pdbx_strand_id
1 'polypeptide(L)'
;MYNKRAITYFILIITCLISRIAFLLLSCYDNFELFNDSFRYDMLSNRIIEGDFNMDVVAYIVAPLYPWTLALFKLLSEEYWITLAVIYQFGLVSISIIYLYKLALLIFKDTSTAVLASVIYIFYPLSLWYNHTLVQETSFQAFFIFFCYFFTKYIIQNQKKNLVLASLFFAISLLTKSHIVILIPFLYVIFLVKRQYRSLAFFSLIVVICCLPFSITNYIKHNVVTLSSHG
;
A
#
# COMPACT_ATOMS: atom_id res chain seq x y z
N MET A 1 -16.44 -24.78 12.46
CA MET A 1 -15.15 -24.04 12.45
C MET A 1 -15.18 -22.75 11.62
N TYR A 2 -15.88 -22.73 10.47
CA TYR A 2 -15.97 -21.55 9.59
C TYR A 2 -16.53 -20.29 10.28
N ASN A 3 -17.56 -20.47 11.13
CA ASN A 3 -18.24 -19.36 11.80
C ASN A 3 -17.33 -18.60 12.78
N LYS A 4 -16.45 -19.30 13.51
CA LYS A 4 -15.52 -18.65 14.47
C LYS A 4 -14.53 -17.70 13.78
N ARG A 5 -13.98 -18.09 12.62
CA ARG A 5 -13.03 -17.23 11.88
C ARG A 5 -13.72 -16.00 11.28
N ALA A 6 -14.94 -16.16 10.77
CA ALA A 6 -15.72 -15.03 10.26
C ALA A 6 -16.00 -14.01 11.36
N ILE A 7 -16.39 -14.48 12.55
CA ILE A 7 -16.57 -13.63 13.73
C ILE A 7 -15.28 -12.91 14.11
N THR A 8 -14.13 -13.61 14.14
CA THR A 8 -12.83 -12.97 14.40
C THR A 8 -12.51 -11.87 13.40
N TYR A 9 -12.70 -12.12 12.10
CA TYR A 9 -12.45 -11.09 11.08
C TYR A 9 -13.36 -9.89 11.25
N PHE A 10 -14.65 -10.12 11.52
CA PHE A 10 -15.61 -9.05 11.76
C PHE A 10 -15.20 -8.20 12.98
N ILE A 11 -14.85 -8.84 14.09
CA ILE A 11 -14.38 -8.14 15.30
C ILE A 11 -13.14 -7.30 14.97
N LEU A 12 -12.13 -7.87 14.30
CA LEU A 12 -10.90 -7.14 13.95
C LEU A 12 -11.18 -5.92 13.07
N ILE A 13 -12.04 -6.05 12.06
CA ILE A 13 -12.44 -4.94 11.18
C ILE A 13 -13.14 -3.84 12.00
N ILE A 14 -14.14 -4.21 12.80
CA ILE A 14 -14.93 -3.24 13.57
C ILE A 14 -14.06 -2.56 14.62
N THR A 15 -13.22 -3.29 15.36
CA THR A 15 -12.29 -2.71 16.32
C THR A 15 -11.29 -1.77 15.63
N CYS A 16 -10.79 -2.14 14.45
CA CYS A 16 -9.92 -1.27 13.65
C CYS A 16 -10.64 0.03 13.28
N LEU A 17 -11.83 -0.05 12.67
CA LEU A 17 -12.61 1.13 12.29
C LEU A 17 -12.95 2.03 13.48
N ILE A 18 -13.41 1.45 14.59
CA ILE A 18 -13.71 2.19 15.82
C ILE A 18 -12.47 2.91 16.32
N SER A 19 -11.30 2.27 16.34
CA SER A 19 -10.06 2.92 16.78
C SER A 19 -9.67 4.11 15.89
N ARG A 20 -9.88 4.01 14.57
CA ARG A 20 -9.56 5.09 13.61
C ARG A 20 -10.53 6.25 13.72
N ILE A 21 -11.83 5.96 13.85
CA ILE A 21 -12.86 6.98 14.07
C ILE A 21 -12.66 7.66 15.42
N ALA A 22 -12.39 6.90 16.48
CA ALA A 22 -12.10 7.46 17.79
C ALA A 22 -10.87 8.37 17.77
N PHE A 23 -9.78 7.94 17.11
CA PHE A 23 -8.58 8.77 16.97
C PHE A 23 -8.86 10.05 16.19
N LEU A 24 -9.58 9.97 15.06
CA LEU A 24 -10.02 11.14 14.30
C LEU A 24 -10.76 12.15 15.20
N LEU A 25 -11.80 11.69 15.91
CA LEU A 25 -12.62 12.54 16.77
C LEU A 25 -11.85 13.14 17.97
N LEU A 26 -10.85 12.43 18.49
CA LEU A 26 -10.08 12.85 19.66
C LEU A 26 -8.85 13.71 19.33
N SER A 27 -8.30 13.56 18.12
CA SER A 27 -7.03 14.20 17.74
C SER A 27 -7.19 15.68 17.37
N CYS A 28 -8.37 16.06 16.87
CA CYS A 28 -8.71 17.43 16.43
C CYS A 28 -7.81 18.03 15.33
N TYR A 29 -6.91 17.25 14.73
CA TYR A 29 -6.11 17.71 13.58
C TYR A 29 -6.87 17.49 12.27
N ASP A 30 -6.62 18.36 11.30
CA ASP A 30 -7.14 18.18 9.95
C ASP A 30 -6.30 17.19 9.12
N ASN A 31 -6.72 16.98 7.87
CA ASN A 31 -6.09 16.05 6.93
C ASN A 31 -4.69 16.47 6.42
N PHE A 32 -4.27 17.71 6.67
CA PHE A 32 -3.08 18.37 6.11
C PHE A 32 -2.04 18.79 7.17
N GLU A 33 -2.48 19.09 8.39
CA GLU A 33 -1.69 19.67 9.48
C GLU A 33 -0.50 18.80 9.91
N LEU A 34 -0.63 17.48 9.77
CA LEU A 34 0.36 16.55 10.32
C LEU A 34 1.57 16.35 9.41
N PHE A 35 1.43 16.51 8.10
CA PHE A 35 2.52 16.33 7.14
C PHE A 35 2.37 17.27 5.94
N ASN A 36 3.41 18.09 5.69
CA ASN A 36 3.46 18.99 4.53
C ASN A 36 3.32 18.27 3.18
N ASP A 37 3.66 16.99 3.14
CA ASP A 37 3.46 16.10 2.00
C ASP A 37 2.00 16.07 1.51
N SER A 38 1.01 16.25 2.39
CA SER A 38 -0.41 16.29 2.02
C SER A 38 -0.71 17.38 1.00
N PHE A 39 -0.17 18.59 1.19
CA PHE A 39 -0.34 19.70 0.24
C PHE A 39 0.30 19.37 -1.12
N ARG A 40 1.44 18.67 -1.12
CA ARG A 40 2.09 18.24 -2.36
C ARG A 40 1.23 17.23 -3.12
N TYR A 41 0.63 16.25 -2.44
CA TYR A 41 -0.25 15.28 -3.09
C TYR A 41 -1.57 15.91 -3.57
N ASP A 42 -2.09 16.90 -2.84
CA ASP A 42 -3.24 17.69 -3.26
C ASP A 42 -2.94 18.51 -4.53
N MET A 43 -1.82 19.23 -4.56
CA MET A 43 -1.34 19.96 -5.73
C MET A 43 -1.13 19.04 -6.94
N LEU A 44 -0.43 17.91 -6.77
CA LEU A 44 -0.19 16.95 -7.85
C LEU A 44 -1.48 16.35 -8.39
N SER A 45 -2.45 16.05 -7.51
CA SER A 45 -3.75 15.54 -7.94
C SER A 45 -4.59 16.57 -8.70
N ASN A 46 -4.48 17.87 -8.38
CA ASN A 46 -5.11 18.94 -9.18
C ASN A 46 -4.49 19.02 -10.58
N ARG A 47 -3.15 18.99 -10.69
CA ARG A 47 -2.45 18.96 -11.98
C ARG A 47 -2.88 17.80 -12.87
N ILE A 48 -3.08 16.62 -12.29
CA ILE A 48 -3.58 15.44 -13.02
C ILE A 48 -4.96 15.71 -13.63
N ILE A 49 -5.87 16.37 -12.90
CA ILE A 49 -7.23 16.70 -13.39
C ILE A 49 -7.16 17.70 -14.53
N GLU A 50 -6.22 18.64 -14.48
CA GLU A 50 -5.93 19.62 -15.53
C GLU A 50 -5.22 19.00 -16.76
N GLY A 51 -4.88 17.71 -16.72
CA GLY A 51 -4.21 16.98 -17.80
C GLY A 51 -2.68 16.98 -17.73
N ASP A 52 -2.08 17.57 -16.68
CA ASP A 52 -0.64 17.48 -16.43
C ASP A 52 -0.29 16.30 -15.50
N PHE A 53 0.14 15.20 -16.13
CA PHE A 53 0.59 13.99 -15.44
C PHE A 53 2.05 14.04 -14.97
N ASN A 54 2.72 15.20 -14.98
CA ASN A 54 4.09 15.32 -14.52
C ASN A 54 4.18 15.27 -12.98
N MET A 55 4.87 14.25 -12.44
CA MET A 55 5.06 14.06 -10.99
C MET A 55 6.29 14.76 -10.42
N ASP A 56 6.96 15.56 -11.23
CA ASP A 56 8.08 16.37 -10.78
C ASP A 56 7.62 17.50 -9.86
N VAL A 57 8.31 17.58 -8.73
CA VAL A 57 8.24 18.63 -7.73
C VAL A 57 9.69 18.97 -7.40
N VAL A 58 10.02 20.26 -7.22
CA VAL A 58 11.40 20.76 -7.06
C VAL A 58 12.38 19.73 -6.43
N ALA A 59 13.32 19.24 -7.26
CA ALA A 59 14.36 18.27 -6.91
C ALA A 59 13.91 16.82 -6.58
N TYR A 60 12.65 16.46 -6.82
CA TYR A 60 12.10 15.14 -6.51
C TYR A 60 10.93 14.73 -7.43
N ILE A 61 11.06 13.59 -8.11
CA ILE A 61 9.96 12.95 -8.85
C ILE A 61 9.17 12.07 -7.88
N VAL A 62 7.91 12.41 -7.65
CA VAL A 62 7.02 11.70 -6.72
C VAL A 62 6.49 10.39 -7.31
N ALA A 63 6.29 9.39 -6.45
CA ALA A 63 5.65 8.13 -6.82
C ALA A 63 4.19 8.37 -7.24
N PRO A 64 3.74 7.84 -8.40
CA PRO A 64 2.54 8.35 -9.05
C PRO A 64 1.24 7.86 -8.44
N LEU A 65 1.24 6.70 -7.78
CA LEU A 65 -0.02 6.00 -7.51
C LEU A 65 -0.93 6.75 -6.53
N TYR A 66 -0.35 7.36 -5.50
CA TYR A 66 -1.14 8.10 -4.51
C TYR A 66 -1.72 9.41 -5.08
N PRO A 67 -0.95 10.27 -5.77
CA PRO A 67 -1.52 11.40 -6.53
C PRO A 67 -2.64 10.99 -7.50
N TRP A 68 -2.45 9.92 -8.28
CA TRP A 68 -3.50 9.41 -9.18
C TRP A 68 -4.75 8.93 -8.43
N THR A 69 -4.58 8.34 -7.26
CA THR A 69 -5.70 7.90 -6.42
C THR A 69 -6.50 9.10 -5.90
N LEU A 70 -5.83 10.17 -5.47
CA LEU A 70 -6.50 11.40 -5.04
C LEU A 70 -7.19 12.11 -6.21
N ALA A 71 -6.56 12.16 -7.38
CA ALA A 71 -7.16 12.72 -8.59
C ALA A 71 -8.44 11.96 -8.98
N LEU A 72 -8.44 10.63 -8.87
CA LEU A 72 -9.65 9.83 -9.07
C LEU A 72 -10.77 10.22 -8.10
N PHE A 73 -10.47 10.43 -6.81
CA PHE A 73 -11.50 10.85 -5.84
C PHE A 73 -12.07 12.23 -6.14
N LYS A 74 -11.22 13.18 -6.58
CA LYS A 74 -11.67 14.51 -7.03
C LYS A 74 -12.53 14.45 -8.28
N LEU A 75 -12.20 13.57 -9.24
CA LEU A 75 -13.05 13.33 -10.41
C LEU A 75 -14.40 12.70 -10.05
N LEU A 76 -14.45 11.86 -9.02
CA LEU A 76 -15.70 11.26 -8.54
C LEU A 76 -16.58 12.26 -7.78
N SER A 77 -15.99 13.17 -7.02
CA SER A 77 -16.71 14.24 -6.32
C SER A 77 -15.77 15.37 -5.92
N GLU A 78 -15.98 16.56 -6.47
CA GLU A 78 -15.20 17.76 -6.11
C GLU A 78 -15.46 18.22 -4.67
N GLU A 79 -16.68 18.07 -4.15
CA GLU A 79 -17.05 18.49 -2.79
C GLU A 79 -16.59 17.49 -1.72
N TYR A 80 -16.65 16.19 -2.01
CA TYR A 80 -16.45 15.12 -1.01
C TYR A 80 -15.18 14.28 -1.20
N TRP A 81 -14.24 14.69 -2.06
CA TRP A 81 -13.03 13.89 -2.35
C TRP A 81 -12.18 13.58 -1.12
N ILE A 82 -12.11 14.50 -0.14
CA ILE A 82 -11.38 14.27 1.13
C ILE A 82 -12.04 13.14 1.90
N THR A 83 -13.37 13.18 2.03
CA THR A 83 -14.16 12.13 2.68
C THR A 83 -13.97 10.80 1.97
N LEU A 84 -13.97 10.78 0.63
CA LEU A 84 -13.69 9.58 -0.17
C LEU A 84 -12.28 9.04 0.11
N ALA A 85 -11.28 9.92 0.19
CA ALA A 85 -9.90 9.54 0.50
C ALA A 85 -9.78 8.94 1.91
N VAL A 86 -10.44 9.52 2.91
CA VAL A 86 -10.46 8.99 4.29
C VAL A 86 -11.18 7.64 4.34
N ILE A 87 -12.33 7.49 3.70
CA ILE A 87 -13.06 6.21 3.62
C ILE A 87 -12.18 5.14 2.96
N TYR A 88 -11.49 5.48 1.88
CA TYR A 88 -10.53 4.61 1.22
C TYR A 88 -9.41 4.18 2.17
N GLN A 89 -8.77 5.12 2.88
CA GLN A 89 -7.69 4.84 3.82
C GLN A 89 -8.16 3.96 4.99
N PHE A 90 -9.33 4.24 5.57
CA PHE A 90 -9.91 3.49 6.68
C PHE A 90 -10.29 2.08 6.24
N GLY A 91 -10.91 1.95 5.06
CA GLY A 91 -11.25 0.66 4.47
C GLY A 91 -10.01 -0.17 4.15
N LEU A 92 -8.98 0.45 3.58
CA LEU A 92 -7.76 -0.23 3.21
C LEU A 92 -7.00 -0.76 4.43
N VAL A 93 -6.87 0.03 5.51
CA VAL A 93 -6.28 -0.45 6.76
C VAL A 93 -7.11 -1.56 7.39
N SER A 94 -8.43 -1.42 7.38
CA SER A 94 -9.34 -2.43 7.94
C SER A 94 -9.37 -3.73 7.13
N ILE A 95 -9.01 -3.72 5.85
CA ILE A 95 -8.78 -4.95 5.09
C ILE A 95 -7.38 -5.49 5.39
N SER A 96 -6.37 -4.61 5.49
CA SER A 96 -4.98 -4.99 5.79
C SER A 96 -4.84 -5.77 7.10
N ILE A 97 -5.63 -5.46 8.13
CA ILE A 97 -5.64 -6.20 9.40
C ILE A 97 -5.96 -7.68 9.22
N ILE A 98 -6.87 -8.03 8.30
CA ILE A 98 -7.27 -9.41 8.05
C ILE A 98 -6.09 -10.16 7.41
N TYR A 99 -5.36 -9.49 6.52
CA TYR A 99 -4.20 -10.07 5.87
C TYR A 99 -3.01 -10.18 6.81
N LEU A 100 -2.82 -9.23 7.73
CA LEU A 100 -1.83 -9.32 8.79
C LEU A 100 -2.14 -10.48 9.74
N TYR A 101 -3.39 -10.61 10.19
CA TYR A 101 -3.86 -11.74 10.98
C TYR A 101 -3.57 -13.07 10.26
N LYS A 102 -3.94 -13.17 8.97
CA LYS A 102 -3.73 -14.38 8.16
C LYS A 102 -2.24 -14.67 7.95
N LEU A 103 -1.41 -13.65 7.78
CA LEU A 103 0.04 -13.78 7.66
C LEU A 103 0.65 -14.30 8.97
N ALA A 104 0.29 -13.72 10.11
CA ALA A 104 0.74 -14.18 11.41
C ALA A 104 0.29 -15.64 11.68
N LEU A 105 -0.97 -15.98 11.37
CA LEU A 105 -1.46 -17.35 11.50
C LEU A 105 -0.72 -18.32 10.55
N LEU A 106 -0.34 -17.87 9.35
CA LEU A 106 0.39 -18.67 8.38
C LEU A 106 1.82 -18.99 8.86
N ILE A 107 2.48 -18.03 9.52
CA ILE A 107 3.86 -18.17 10.01
C ILE A 107 3.89 -18.93 11.33
N PHE A 108 3.12 -18.48 12.33
CA PHE A 108 3.21 -18.98 13.70
C PHE A 108 2.30 -20.17 13.98
N LYS A 109 1.28 -20.40 13.13
CA LYS A 109 0.25 -21.44 13.30
C LYS A 109 -0.50 -21.35 14.64
N ASP A 110 -0.45 -20.18 15.27
CA ASP A 110 -1.10 -19.90 16.54
C ASP A 110 -2.10 -18.75 16.40
N THR A 111 -3.30 -18.96 16.93
CA THR A 111 -4.40 -17.99 16.83
C THR A 111 -4.18 -16.81 17.77
N SER A 112 -3.64 -17.05 18.97
CA SER A 112 -3.42 -16.01 19.97
C SER A 112 -2.37 -15.01 19.49
N THR A 113 -1.27 -15.51 18.93
CA THR A 113 -0.21 -14.70 18.31
C THR A 113 -0.74 -13.88 17.13
N ALA A 114 -1.61 -14.47 16.30
CA ALA A 114 -2.22 -13.76 15.18
C ALA A 114 -3.17 -12.63 15.63
N VAL A 115 -3.96 -12.87 16.69
CA VAL A 115 -4.80 -11.83 17.31
C VAL A 115 -3.91 -10.75 17.92
N LEU A 116 -2.86 -11.11 18.67
CA LEU A 116 -1.95 -10.17 19.30
C LEU A 116 -1.26 -9.26 18.27
N ALA A 117 -0.72 -9.83 17.18
CA ALA A 117 -0.13 -9.06 16.09
C ALA A 117 -1.13 -8.06 15.48
N SER A 118 -2.40 -8.47 15.35
CA SER A 118 -3.47 -7.61 14.84
C SER A 118 -3.78 -6.48 15.83
N VAL A 119 -3.92 -6.78 17.12
CA VAL A 119 -4.18 -5.76 18.16
C VAL A 119 -3.04 -4.73 18.21
N ILE A 120 -1.79 -5.18 18.17
CA ILE A 120 -0.62 -4.28 18.12
C ILE A 120 -0.73 -3.33 16.92
N TYR A 121 -1.07 -3.84 15.74
CA TYR A 121 -1.23 -3.03 14.53
C TYR A 121 -2.41 -2.05 14.61
N ILE A 122 -3.54 -2.46 15.20
CA ILE A 122 -4.70 -1.58 15.42
C ILE A 122 -4.28 -0.39 16.27
N PHE A 123 -3.56 -0.59 17.36
CA PHE A 123 -3.19 0.47 18.29
C PHE A 123 -1.80 1.08 18.04
N TYR A 124 -1.14 0.72 16.92
CA TYR A 124 0.19 1.25 16.61
C TYR A 124 0.11 2.75 16.31
N PRO A 125 0.78 3.63 17.09
CA PRO A 125 0.59 5.09 16.99
C PRO A 125 0.82 5.66 15.60
N LEU A 126 1.87 5.22 14.89
CA LEU A 126 2.12 5.70 13.52
C LEU A 126 1.02 5.29 12.55
N SER A 127 0.45 4.09 12.71
CA SER A 127 -0.67 3.68 11.86
C SER A 127 -1.95 4.45 12.15
N LEU A 128 -2.11 5.01 13.35
CA LEU A 128 -3.21 5.93 13.68
C LEU A 128 -2.96 7.31 13.05
N TRP A 129 -1.75 7.83 13.23
CA TRP A 129 -1.33 9.15 12.74
C TRP A 129 -1.48 9.29 11.21
N TYR A 130 -1.00 8.30 10.47
CA TYR A 130 -1.03 8.36 9.00
C TYR A 130 -2.39 8.06 8.36
N ASN A 131 -3.40 7.65 9.13
CA ASN A 131 -4.66 7.18 8.56
C ASN A 131 -5.68 8.28 8.28
N HIS A 132 -5.57 9.40 8.99
CA HIS A 132 -6.36 10.60 8.70
C HIS A 132 -5.57 11.62 7.87
N THR A 133 -4.25 11.58 7.91
CA THR A 133 -3.42 12.47 7.09
C THR A 133 -3.48 12.04 5.62
N LEU A 134 -3.61 12.98 4.67
CA LEU A 134 -3.62 12.68 3.23
C LEU A 134 -2.22 12.37 2.70
N VAL A 135 -1.68 11.23 3.13
CA VAL A 135 -0.35 10.76 2.74
C VAL A 135 -0.38 9.30 2.28
N GLN A 136 0.68 8.92 1.56
CA GLN A 136 0.76 7.64 0.84
C GLN A 136 1.10 6.43 1.74
N GLU A 137 1.46 6.65 3.01
CA GLU A 137 1.92 5.69 4.01
C GLU A 137 0.87 4.60 4.26
N THR A 138 -0.38 5.00 4.45
CA THR A 138 -1.51 4.08 4.66
C THR A 138 -1.65 3.12 3.47
N SER A 139 -1.59 3.65 2.25
CA SER A 139 -1.69 2.86 1.02
C SER A 139 -0.51 1.89 0.90
N PHE A 140 0.70 2.42 1.08
CA PHE A 140 1.93 1.65 1.01
C PHE A 140 1.91 0.47 1.98
N GLN A 141 1.59 0.74 3.25
CA GLN A 141 1.58 -0.25 4.33
C GLN A 141 0.58 -1.37 4.05
N ALA A 142 -0.63 -1.04 3.60
CA ALA A 142 -1.63 -2.05 3.29
C ALA A 142 -1.23 -2.93 2.09
N PHE A 143 -0.77 -2.33 0.99
CA PHE A 143 -0.29 -3.07 -0.17
C PHE A 143 0.92 -3.93 0.18
N PHE A 144 1.80 -3.44 1.07
CA PHE A 144 2.96 -4.20 1.53
C PHE A 144 2.56 -5.41 2.37
N ILE A 145 1.56 -5.29 3.26
CA ILE A 145 1.00 -6.42 4.01
C ILE A 145 0.38 -7.45 3.06
N PHE A 146 -0.36 -7.00 2.03
CA PHE A 146 -0.92 -7.90 1.02
C PHE A 146 0.19 -8.64 0.27
N PHE A 147 1.24 -7.94 -0.16
CA PHE A 147 2.43 -8.54 -0.76
C PHE A 147 3.04 -9.61 0.17
N CYS A 148 3.34 -9.27 1.42
CA CYS A 148 3.93 -10.19 2.39
C CYS A 148 3.08 -11.45 2.59
N TYR A 149 1.75 -11.30 2.70
CA TYR A 149 0.83 -12.43 2.80
C TYR A 149 0.86 -13.33 1.56
N PHE A 150 0.67 -12.78 0.36
CA PHE A 150 0.63 -13.58 -0.86
C PHE A 150 1.98 -14.19 -1.21
N PHE A 151 3.07 -13.46 -0.97
CA PHE A 151 4.42 -13.96 -1.18
C PHE A 151 4.73 -15.12 -0.24
N THR A 152 4.47 -14.98 1.06
CA THR A 152 4.66 -16.07 2.04
C THR A 152 3.82 -17.28 1.69
N LYS A 153 2.55 -17.06 1.29
CA LYS A 153 1.66 -18.13 0.86
C LYS A 153 2.15 -18.80 -0.42
N TYR A 154 2.75 -18.06 -1.35
CA TYR A 154 3.40 -18.62 -2.53
C TYR A 154 4.60 -19.49 -2.15
N ILE A 155 5.48 -19.04 -1.25
CA ILE A 155 6.65 -19.82 -0.81
C ILE A 155 6.23 -21.15 -0.18
N ILE A 156 5.13 -21.17 0.58
CA ILE A 156 4.64 -22.37 1.26
C ILE A 156 3.88 -23.31 0.31
N GLN A 157 3.01 -22.76 -0.56
CA GLN A 157 2.05 -23.56 -1.34
C GLN A 157 2.42 -23.70 -2.83
N ASN A 158 3.40 -22.93 -3.31
CA ASN A 158 3.86 -22.85 -4.70
C ASN A 158 2.74 -22.63 -5.75
N GLN A 159 1.67 -21.94 -5.36
CA GLN A 159 0.54 -21.67 -6.26
C GLN A 159 0.77 -20.40 -7.08
N LYS A 160 0.71 -20.51 -8.42
CA LYS A 160 0.93 -19.37 -9.35
C LYS A 160 0.02 -18.16 -9.09
N LYS A 161 -1.23 -18.39 -8.66
CA LYS A 161 -2.16 -17.30 -8.27
C LYS A 161 -1.57 -16.40 -7.19
N ASN A 162 -0.91 -16.98 -6.17
CA ASN A 162 -0.31 -16.22 -5.09
C ASN A 162 0.94 -15.46 -5.57
N LEU A 163 1.70 -16.01 -6.53
CA LEU A 163 2.82 -15.30 -7.16
C LEU A 163 2.34 -14.08 -7.96
N VAL A 164 1.29 -14.23 -8.77
CA VAL A 164 0.69 -13.10 -9.52
C VAL A 164 0.25 -12.01 -8.55
N LEU A 165 -0.53 -12.36 -7.52
CA LEU A 165 -1.00 -11.39 -6.53
C LEU A 165 0.15 -10.73 -5.76
N ALA A 166 1.17 -11.49 -5.36
CA ALA A 166 2.35 -10.94 -4.72
C ALA A 166 3.08 -9.95 -5.63
N SER A 167 3.29 -10.30 -6.91
CA SER A 167 3.98 -9.44 -7.87
C SER A 167 3.21 -8.13 -8.11
N LEU A 168 1.88 -8.22 -8.24
CA LEU A 168 1.01 -7.04 -8.38
C LEU A 168 1.06 -6.14 -7.14
N PHE A 169 0.89 -6.71 -5.94
CA PHE A 169 0.97 -5.90 -4.72
C PHE A 169 2.36 -5.31 -4.47
N PHE A 170 3.43 -6.02 -4.84
CA PHE A 170 4.78 -5.45 -4.80
C PHE A 170 4.91 -4.26 -5.74
N ALA A 171 4.41 -4.38 -6.99
CA ALA A 171 4.45 -3.30 -7.96
C ALA A 171 3.60 -2.09 -7.53
N ILE A 172 2.41 -2.33 -6.97
CA ILE A 172 1.52 -1.27 -6.44
C ILE A 172 2.19 -0.59 -5.24
N SER A 173 2.79 -1.35 -4.30
CA SER A 173 3.59 -0.80 -3.21
C SER A 173 4.75 0.04 -3.74
N LEU A 174 5.46 -0.45 -4.75
CA LEU A 174 6.57 0.26 -5.39
C LEU A 174 6.10 1.57 -6.01
N LEU A 175 5.00 1.58 -6.76
CA LEU A 175 4.38 2.79 -7.33
C LEU A 175 3.78 3.73 -6.27
N THR A 176 3.65 3.27 -5.02
CA THR A 176 3.30 4.12 -3.88
C THR A 176 4.53 4.70 -3.19
N LYS A 177 5.57 3.89 -2.92
CA LYS A 177 6.85 4.36 -2.37
C LYS A 177 8.00 3.51 -2.88
N SER A 178 9.06 4.17 -3.35
CA SER A 178 10.22 3.53 -3.98
C SER A 178 11.11 2.73 -3.04
N HIS A 179 11.10 3.00 -1.73
CA HIS A 179 12.02 2.35 -0.79
C HIS A 179 11.86 0.83 -0.69
N ILE A 180 10.72 0.27 -1.13
CA ILE A 180 10.54 -1.19 -1.20
C ILE A 180 11.53 -1.88 -2.14
N VAL A 181 12.18 -1.14 -3.05
CA VAL A 181 13.27 -1.64 -3.91
C VAL A 181 14.38 -2.30 -3.09
N ILE A 182 14.61 -1.86 -1.84
CA ILE A 182 15.59 -2.47 -0.93
C ILE A 182 15.34 -3.97 -0.69
N LEU A 183 14.10 -4.45 -0.88
CA LEU A 183 13.76 -5.86 -0.72
C LEU A 183 14.13 -6.72 -1.93
N ILE A 184 14.35 -6.13 -3.11
CA ILE A 184 14.61 -6.89 -4.35
C ILE A 184 15.78 -7.87 -4.22
N PRO A 185 16.96 -7.49 -3.67
CA PRO A 185 18.07 -8.43 -3.49
C PRO A 185 17.69 -9.64 -2.62
N PHE A 186 16.93 -9.41 -1.54
CA PHE A 186 16.49 -10.49 -0.64
C PHE A 186 15.49 -11.41 -1.33
N LEU A 187 14.54 -10.86 -2.09
CA LEU A 187 13.58 -11.66 -2.87
C LEU A 187 14.30 -12.51 -3.92
N TYR A 188 15.29 -11.94 -4.59
CA TYR A 188 16.11 -12.64 -5.57
C TYR A 188 16.86 -13.80 -4.91
N VAL A 189 17.52 -13.56 -3.78
CA VAL A 189 18.19 -14.63 -3.01
C VAL A 189 17.20 -15.73 -2.62
N ILE A 190 16.01 -15.40 -2.14
CA ILE A 190 14.98 -16.40 -1.79
C ILE A 190 14.61 -17.26 -3.00
N PHE A 191 14.32 -16.65 -4.16
CA PHE A 191 14.00 -17.41 -5.39
C PHE A 191 15.16 -18.28 -5.87
N LEU A 192 16.40 -17.76 -5.82
CA LEU A 192 17.60 -18.48 -6.23
C LEU A 192 17.89 -19.69 -5.33
N VAL A 193 17.82 -19.52 -4.00
CA VAL A 193 17.99 -20.61 -3.02
C VAL A 193 16.92 -21.69 -3.21
N LYS A 194 15.68 -21.29 -3.50
CA LYS A 194 14.58 -22.22 -3.81
C LYS A 194 14.64 -22.80 -5.24
N ARG A 195 15.62 -22.40 -6.05
CA ARG A 195 15.79 -22.79 -7.47
C ARG A 195 14.55 -22.47 -8.34
N GLN A 196 13.84 -21.39 -8.01
CA GLN A 196 12.59 -20.97 -8.65
C GLN A 196 12.82 -19.87 -9.71
N TYR A 197 13.74 -20.10 -10.65
CA TYR A 197 14.15 -19.11 -11.66
C TYR A 197 13.00 -18.62 -12.56
N ARG A 198 12.07 -19.53 -12.93
CA ARG A 198 10.89 -19.17 -13.73
C ARG A 198 9.97 -18.21 -12.98
N SER A 199 9.80 -18.43 -11.67
CA SER A 199 8.98 -17.57 -10.82
C SER A 199 9.63 -16.21 -10.60
N LEU A 200 10.96 -16.17 -10.46
CA LEU A 200 11.74 -14.93 -10.40
C LEU A 200 11.58 -14.08 -11.67
N ALA A 201 11.73 -14.70 -12.84
CA ALA A 201 11.55 -14.03 -14.11
C ALA A 201 10.12 -13.51 -14.27
N PHE A 202 9.12 -14.32 -13.90
CA PHE A 202 7.72 -13.94 -13.96
C PHE A 202 7.34 -12.81 -12.98
N PHE A 203 7.85 -12.86 -11.74
CA PHE A 203 7.70 -11.78 -10.76
C PHE A 203 8.28 -10.47 -11.30
N SER A 204 9.52 -10.52 -11.80
CA SER A 204 10.22 -9.35 -12.33
C SER A 204 9.50 -8.77 -13.55
N LEU A 205 8.99 -9.63 -14.43
CA LEU A 205 8.23 -9.22 -15.62
C LEU A 205 6.97 -8.44 -15.22
N ILE A 206 6.18 -8.93 -14.26
CA ILE A 206 4.97 -8.23 -13.79
C ILE A 206 5.34 -6.88 -13.20
N VAL A 207 6.37 -6.82 -12.33
CA VAL A 207 6.80 -5.56 -11.69
C VAL A 207 7.24 -4.55 -12.75
N VAL A 208 8.05 -4.96 -13.73
CA VAL A 208 8.50 -4.09 -14.82
C VAL A 208 7.31 -3.60 -15.65
N ILE A 209 6.41 -4.49 -16.09
CA ILE A 209 5.23 -4.12 -16.89
C ILE A 209 4.36 -3.08 -16.16
N CYS A 210 4.13 -3.26 -14.86
CA CYS A 210 3.35 -2.32 -14.06
C CYS A 210 4.03 -0.95 -13.91
N CYS A 211 5.36 -0.90 -13.80
CA CYS A 211 6.10 0.35 -13.62
C CYS A 211 6.40 1.06 -14.94
N LEU A 212 6.39 0.33 -16.06
CA LEU A 212 6.81 0.80 -17.37
C LEU A 212 6.09 2.08 -17.85
N PRO A 213 4.76 2.22 -17.72
CA PRO A 213 4.08 3.43 -18.19
C PRO A 213 4.60 4.71 -17.52
N PHE A 214 4.87 4.63 -16.22
CA PHE A 214 5.41 5.75 -15.46
C PHE A 214 6.88 6.01 -15.83
N SER A 215 7.70 4.96 -15.91
CA SER A 215 9.11 5.08 -16.33
C SER A 215 9.27 5.72 -17.71
N ILE A 216 8.41 5.34 -18.68
CA ILE A 216 8.42 5.93 -20.03
C ILE A 216 8.09 7.42 -19.97
N THR A 217 7.06 7.80 -19.20
CA THR A 217 6.65 9.21 -19.05
C THR A 217 7.78 10.06 -18.49
N ASN A 218 8.49 9.55 -17.48
CA ASN A 218 9.65 10.25 -16.90
C ASN A 218 10.83 10.34 -17.85
N TYR A 219 11.09 9.29 -18.64
CA TYR A 219 12.14 9.33 -19.64
C TYR A 219 11.87 10.41 -20.70
N ILE A 220 10.63 10.50 -21.19
CA ILE A 220 10.25 11.50 -22.21
C ILE A 220 10.32 12.92 -21.63
N LYS A 221 9.82 13.15 -20.41
CA LYS A 221 9.74 14.50 -19.82
C LYS A 221 11.07 14.98 -19.22
N HIS A 222 11.83 14.08 -18.62
CA HIS A 222 12.97 14.41 -17.75
C HIS A 222 14.28 13.74 -18.15
N ASN A 223 14.28 12.85 -19.16
CA ASN A 223 15.43 12.04 -19.54
C ASN A 223 15.98 11.18 -18.37
N VAL A 224 15.10 10.77 -17.46
CA VAL A 224 15.44 9.92 -16.30
C VAL A 224 14.61 8.64 -16.32
N VAL A 225 15.29 7.50 -16.14
CA VAL A 225 14.63 6.18 -16.01
C VAL A 225 14.48 5.82 -14.54
N THR A 226 13.26 5.89 -14.02
CA THR A 226 12.92 5.51 -12.65
C THR A 226 11.72 4.58 -12.59
N LEU A 227 11.75 3.63 -11.66
CA LEU A 227 10.65 2.67 -11.49
C LEU A 227 9.45 3.25 -10.71
N SER A 228 9.68 4.25 -9.86
CA SER A 228 8.63 4.83 -9.01
C SER A 228 8.90 6.27 -8.61
N SER A 229 10.05 6.58 -8.01
CA SER A 229 10.38 7.93 -7.58
C SER A 229 11.87 8.20 -7.75
N HIS A 230 12.27 9.47 -7.72
CA HIS A 230 13.66 9.89 -7.92
C HIS A 230 13.96 11.15 -7.11
N GLY A 231 15.08 11.15 -6.38
CA GLY A 231 15.64 12.31 -5.70
C GLY A 231 16.40 11.90 -4.46
#